data_AF-A0A7L5STZ6-F1
#
_entry.id   AF-A0A7L5STZ6-F1
#
_cell.length_a   1.000
_cell.length_b   1.000
_cell.length_c   1.000
_cell.angle_alpha   90.00
_cell.angle_beta   90.00
_cell.angle_gamma   90.00
#
_symmetry.space_group_name_H-M   'P 1'
#
loop_
_entity.id
_entity.type
_entity.pdbx_description
1 polymer ?
#
loop_
_entity_poly.entity_id
_entity_poly.type
_entity_poly.pdbx_seq_one_letter_code
_entity_poly.pdbx_strand_id
1 'polypeptide(L)'
;MKAVVRVTSSHVLERWDVKHILARTWHRPQQQLRPIGEVAVRRSESSPSGLRLGSIHFDGTMSLRPAGASLKGRSFVAHPGDVVFSKIDVRNGAIGVVPDAHGSLAFSAEYPIYDVRSPGQLLPEYMRLLCRTEVFRSQVEALVVGHSGRKRVAPELFETLTIPVPDLAEQERIVRTEQEALKRIAELQSALQSVPEEGIREVTQLLGLSATDAAPIRFPFVVDSGRMGSWSVPGAVHTARGVPTTLTSDYPILPLGDLATVSYGLQKSPANRPGPNARPYLRVANVQNGYFDLTEIKQIDVAPDSVEMYLLQPGDVLLCEGNSAELVGRPALWDGQIPGCVHQNHVLRVRTDRDQLLPEYLLAYMQTVPARSHFRRRAKKTTNLATINSTDVRELAIPLPSLPDQEKIADLWAGVQAQVRDAREKVRKEEAQLKRHLEKMISDGSV
;
A
#
# COMPACT_ATOMS: atom_id res chain seq x y z
N MET A 1 -23.17 18.25 0.73
CA MET A 1 -22.19 19.29 1.10
C MET A 1 -22.95 20.59 1.33
N LYS A 2 -22.92 21.17 2.53
CA LYS A 2 -23.39 22.55 2.73
C LYS A 2 -22.32 23.48 2.16
N ALA A 3 -22.66 24.30 1.19
CA ALA A 3 -21.75 25.32 0.67
C ALA A 3 -21.48 26.34 1.79
N VAL A 4 -20.22 26.46 2.20
CA VAL A 4 -19.79 27.49 3.16
C VAL A 4 -19.48 28.75 2.37
N VAL A 5 -20.33 29.78 2.51
CA VAL A 5 -20.08 31.10 1.93
C VAL A 5 -19.31 31.92 2.97
N ARG A 6 -18.06 32.29 2.66
CA ARG A 6 -17.27 33.25 3.46
C ARG A 6 -17.35 34.62 2.80
N VAL A 7 -17.91 35.60 3.51
CA VAL A 7 -17.93 37.01 3.10
C VAL A 7 -16.72 37.68 3.76
N THR A 8 -15.84 38.27 2.95
CA THR A 8 -14.64 38.97 3.41
C THR A 8 -14.66 40.37 2.81
N SER A 9 -14.26 41.37 3.60
CA SER A 9 -14.27 42.76 3.13
C SER A 9 -13.06 43.08 2.28
N SER A 10 -13.26 43.84 1.20
CA SER A 10 -12.23 44.16 0.21
C SER A 10 -11.03 44.94 0.78
N HIS A 11 -11.22 45.68 1.87
CA HIS A 11 -10.15 46.43 2.54
C HIS A 11 -9.20 45.56 3.38
N VAL A 12 -9.56 44.30 3.64
CA VAL A 12 -8.72 43.32 4.37
C VAL A 12 -7.94 42.43 3.39
N LEU A 13 -8.14 42.61 2.07
CA LEU A 13 -7.51 41.79 1.04
C LEU A 13 -6.15 42.37 0.65
N GLU A 14 -5.07 41.68 1.04
CA GLU A 14 -3.74 41.94 0.47
C GLU A 14 -3.67 41.52 -1.01
N ARG A 15 -4.48 40.54 -1.43
CA ARG A 15 -4.62 40.07 -2.81
C ARG A 15 -6.06 39.68 -3.17
N TRP A 16 -6.47 40.02 -4.39
CA TRP A 16 -7.76 39.61 -4.98
C TRP A 16 -7.69 38.16 -5.54
N ASP A 17 -7.33 37.19 -4.70
CA ASP A 17 -7.37 35.75 -5.05
C ASP A 17 -8.17 34.96 -4.00
N VAL A 18 -9.22 34.28 -4.45
CA VAL A 18 -10.11 33.42 -3.64
C VAL A 18 -9.32 32.37 -2.86
N LYS A 19 -8.21 31.85 -3.40
CA LYS A 19 -7.39 30.83 -2.72
C LYS A 19 -6.72 31.37 -1.47
N HIS A 20 -6.32 32.65 -1.50
CA HIS A 20 -5.67 33.30 -0.36
C HIS A 20 -6.69 33.54 0.77
N ILE A 21 -7.93 33.88 0.41
CA ILE A 21 -9.06 34.09 1.34
C ILE A 21 -9.52 32.77 1.99
N LEU A 22 -9.45 31.67 1.25
CA LEU A 22 -9.86 30.34 1.72
C LEU A 22 -8.70 29.55 2.35
N ALA A 23 -7.48 30.08 2.32
CA ALA A 23 -6.33 29.41 2.92
C ALA A 23 -6.57 29.21 4.42
N ARG A 24 -6.20 28.03 4.91
CA ARG A 24 -6.23 27.77 6.34
C ARG A 24 -5.18 28.63 7.04
N THR A 25 -5.50 29.07 8.25
CA THR A 25 -4.63 29.92 9.07
C THR A 25 -4.12 29.16 10.28
N TRP A 26 -2.96 29.57 10.77
CA TRP A 26 -2.42 29.11 12.04
C TRP A 26 -3.23 29.74 13.19
N HIS A 27 -3.52 28.98 14.24
CA HIS A 27 -4.14 29.47 15.47
C HIS A 27 -3.10 29.53 16.60
N ARG A 28 -2.03 30.29 16.35
CA ARG A 28 -0.90 30.46 17.27
C ARG A 28 -0.79 31.93 17.68
N PRO A 29 -0.25 32.23 18.87
CA PRO A 29 0.07 33.60 19.26
C PRO A 29 0.99 34.25 18.22
N GLN A 30 0.79 35.54 17.91
CA GLN A 30 1.57 36.25 16.89
C GLN A 30 3.08 36.21 17.14
N GLN A 31 3.50 36.11 18.41
CA GLN A 31 4.91 35.99 18.80
C GLN A 31 5.57 34.68 18.35
N GLN A 32 4.78 33.63 18.14
CA GLN A 32 5.23 32.32 17.65
C GLN A 32 5.07 32.18 16.14
N LEU A 33 4.72 33.25 15.42
CA LEU A 33 4.54 33.21 13.98
C LEU A 33 5.66 34.01 13.32
N ARG A 34 6.43 33.37 12.43
CA ARG A 34 7.56 33.98 11.73
C ARG A 34 7.51 33.68 10.23
N PRO A 35 7.85 34.65 9.36
CA PRO A 35 8.14 34.37 7.96
C PRO A 35 9.27 33.35 7.83
N ILE A 36 9.16 32.40 6.90
CA ILE A 36 10.19 31.38 6.66
C ILE A 36 11.56 32.01 6.40
N GLY A 37 11.61 33.11 5.65
CA GLY A 37 12.87 33.80 5.33
C GLY A 37 13.60 34.40 6.54
N GLU A 38 12.93 34.57 7.69
CA GLU A 38 13.55 35.04 8.94
C GLU A 38 14.15 33.89 9.77
N VAL A 39 13.69 32.66 9.54
CA VAL A 39 14.01 31.49 10.37
C VAL A 39 14.71 30.38 9.60
N ALA A 40 14.89 30.55 8.29
CA ALA A 40 15.60 29.61 7.42
C ALA A 40 16.41 30.37 6.36
N VAL A 41 17.66 29.96 6.16
CA VAL A 41 18.58 30.61 5.22
C VAL A 41 18.63 29.86 3.90
N ARG A 42 18.29 30.53 2.81
CA ARG A 42 18.36 29.94 1.47
C ARG A 42 19.80 29.71 1.04
N ARG A 43 20.12 28.49 0.61
CA ARG A 43 21.43 28.13 0.07
C ARG A 43 21.55 28.49 -1.40
N SER A 44 22.73 29.01 -1.77
CA SER A 44 23.15 29.26 -3.15
C SER A 44 24.48 28.59 -3.49
N GLU A 45 24.99 27.73 -2.61
CA GLU A 45 26.24 27.01 -2.80
C GLU A 45 26.15 26.04 -3.98
N SER A 46 27.10 26.15 -4.91
CA SER A 46 27.18 25.27 -6.07
C SER A 46 27.67 23.89 -5.66
N SER A 47 27.06 22.84 -6.19
CA SER A 47 27.44 21.48 -5.81
C SER A 47 28.83 21.10 -6.37
N PRO A 48 29.73 20.50 -5.57
CA PRO A 48 30.96 19.92 -6.08
C PRO A 48 30.69 18.76 -7.06
N SER A 49 31.68 18.47 -7.91
CA SER A 49 31.61 17.36 -8.85
C SER A 49 31.54 16.01 -8.11
N GLY A 50 30.73 15.08 -8.61
CA GLY A 50 30.63 13.72 -8.08
C GLY A 50 29.57 13.50 -6.98
N LEU A 51 28.88 14.54 -6.50
CA LEU A 51 27.74 14.36 -5.60
C LEU A 51 26.58 13.62 -6.28
N ARG A 52 25.92 12.74 -5.54
CA ARG A 52 24.72 12.04 -6.01
C ARG A 52 23.56 13.02 -6.13
N LEU A 53 22.80 12.89 -7.22
CA LEU A 53 21.61 13.69 -7.41
C LEU A 53 20.46 13.19 -6.54
N GLY A 54 19.76 14.11 -5.89
CA GLY A 54 18.54 13.83 -5.13
C GLY A 54 17.28 13.87 -6.00
N SER A 55 16.27 13.13 -5.56
CA SER A 55 14.88 13.26 -6.00
C SER A 55 13.98 13.36 -4.77
N ILE A 56 12.96 14.22 -4.83
CA ILE A 56 11.99 14.42 -3.76
C ILE A 56 10.62 13.89 -4.18
N HIS A 57 9.94 13.23 -3.25
CA HIS A 57 8.63 12.62 -3.45
C HIS A 57 7.52 13.45 -2.79
N PHE A 58 6.25 13.18 -3.14
CA PHE A 58 5.10 13.95 -2.65
C PHE A 58 4.81 13.75 -1.15
N ASP A 59 5.31 12.69 -0.56
CA ASP A 59 5.27 12.46 0.89
C ASP A 59 6.38 13.24 1.64
N GLY A 60 7.32 13.86 0.92
CA GLY A 60 8.45 14.61 1.47
C GLY A 60 9.71 13.75 1.68
N THR A 61 9.67 12.46 1.36
CA THR A 61 10.86 11.60 1.38
C THR A 61 11.79 11.91 0.21
N MET A 62 13.06 11.52 0.34
CA MET A 62 14.07 11.71 -0.70
C MET A 62 14.75 10.39 -1.05
N SER A 63 15.09 10.24 -2.34
CA SER A 63 15.87 9.10 -2.85
C SER A 63 17.05 9.55 -3.71
N LEU A 64 18.07 8.68 -3.77
CA LEU A 64 19.24 8.87 -4.62
C LEU A 64 18.90 8.48 -6.07
N ARG A 65 19.21 9.35 -7.03
CA ARG A 65 19.16 8.98 -8.45
C ARG A 65 20.26 7.96 -8.79
N PRO A 66 20.10 7.18 -9.88
CA PRO A 66 21.12 6.25 -10.35
C PRO A 66 22.49 6.91 -10.54
N ALA A 67 23.56 6.14 -10.33
CA ALA A 67 24.92 6.60 -10.60
C ALA A 67 25.08 6.96 -12.09
N GLY A 68 25.75 8.07 -12.39
CA GLY A 68 25.92 8.58 -13.76
C GLY A 68 24.76 9.43 -14.28
N ALA A 69 23.69 9.64 -13.51
CA ALA A 69 22.66 10.61 -13.86
C ALA A 69 23.28 12.03 -13.94
N SER A 70 23.11 12.69 -15.08
CA SER A 70 23.59 14.05 -15.30
C SER A 70 22.46 15.07 -15.19
N LEU A 71 22.79 16.27 -14.69
CA LEU A 71 21.91 17.43 -14.74
C LEU A 71 22.38 18.37 -15.84
N LYS A 72 21.41 18.93 -16.59
CA LYS A 72 21.68 20.08 -17.45
C LYS A 72 21.62 21.35 -16.60
N GLY A 73 22.69 22.14 -16.62
CA GLY A 73 22.77 23.43 -15.92
C GLY A 73 23.39 23.34 -14.53
N ARG A 74 23.27 24.44 -13.78
CA ARG A 74 23.84 24.57 -12.42
C ARG A 74 23.10 23.66 -11.44
N SER A 75 23.87 23.07 -10.54
CA SER A 75 23.37 22.30 -9.40
C SER A 75 23.89 22.88 -8.09
N PHE A 76 23.12 22.66 -7.03
CA PHE A 76 23.34 23.21 -5.70
C PHE A 76 23.39 22.06 -4.71
N VAL A 77 24.19 22.24 -3.64
CA VAL A 77 24.35 21.23 -2.60
C VAL A 77 23.32 21.44 -1.48
N ALA A 78 22.67 20.36 -1.08
CA ALA A 78 21.87 20.26 0.12
C ALA A 78 22.56 19.29 1.08
N HIS A 79 22.70 19.70 2.33
CA HIS A 79 23.28 18.89 3.39
C HIS A 79 22.17 18.24 4.23
N PRO A 80 22.47 17.16 4.97
CA PRO A 80 21.55 16.63 5.96
C PRO A 80 20.99 17.71 6.87
N GLY A 81 19.68 17.67 7.12
CA GLY A 81 18.93 18.67 7.88
C GLY A 81 18.43 19.87 7.05
N ASP A 82 18.89 20.06 5.81
CA ASP A 82 18.35 21.11 4.95
C ASP A 82 16.96 20.74 4.41
N VAL A 83 16.09 21.74 4.24
CA VAL A 83 14.80 21.61 3.56
C VAL A 83 14.96 21.85 2.07
N VAL A 84 14.41 20.94 1.26
CA VAL A 84 14.40 21.04 -0.19
C VAL A 84 12.97 20.92 -0.69
N PHE A 85 12.56 21.73 -1.67
CA PHE A 85 11.25 21.58 -2.31
C PHE A 85 11.31 21.73 -3.83
N SER A 86 10.36 21.14 -4.56
CA SER A 86 10.20 21.35 -6.01
C SER A 86 9.37 22.60 -6.27
N LYS A 87 9.89 23.59 -7.01
CA LYS A 87 9.11 24.81 -7.39
C LYS A 87 7.78 24.48 -8.08
N ILE A 88 7.72 23.35 -8.78
CA ILE A 88 6.56 22.92 -9.59
C ILE A 88 5.58 22.11 -8.73
N ASP A 89 6.09 21.18 -7.93
CA ASP A 89 5.30 20.14 -7.27
C ASP A 89 5.16 20.31 -5.76
N VAL A 90 5.66 21.40 -5.17
CA VAL A 90 5.53 21.67 -3.74
C VAL A 90 4.06 21.66 -3.27
N ARG A 91 3.11 22.10 -4.12
CA ARG A 91 1.66 21.99 -3.85
C ARG A 91 1.17 20.55 -3.67
N ASN A 92 1.81 19.61 -4.36
CA ASN A 92 1.51 18.19 -4.26
C ASN A 92 2.24 17.55 -3.07
N GLY A 93 3.09 18.30 -2.38
CA GLY A 93 3.81 17.87 -1.18
C GLY A 93 5.29 17.56 -1.41
N ALA A 94 5.86 17.89 -2.58
CA ALA A 94 7.28 17.75 -2.87
C ALA A 94 8.12 18.80 -2.11
N ILE A 95 8.16 18.69 -0.79
CA ILE A 95 8.99 19.44 0.17
C ILE A 95 9.38 18.53 1.33
N GLY A 96 10.64 18.53 1.72
CA GLY A 96 11.17 17.54 2.65
C GLY A 96 12.53 17.93 3.19
N VAL A 97 13.01 17.16 4.16
CA VAL A 97 14.31 17.37 4.81
C VAL A 97 15.30 16.32 4.31
N VAL A 98 16.53 16.73 4.01
CA VAL A 98 17.59 15.81 3.61
C VAL A 98 17.94 14.91 4.79
N PRO A 99 17.83 13.58 4.67
CA PRO A 99 18.12 12.67 5.77
C PRO A 99 19.64 12.43 5.91
N ASP A 100 20.10 12.21 7.14
CA ASP A 100 21.52 11.93 7.45
C ASP A 100 22.07 10.73 6.66
N ALA A 101 21.24 9.70 6.46
CA ALA A 101 21.61 8.47 5.77
C ALA A 101 22.06 8.68 4.31
N HIS A 102 21.62 9.76 3.65
CA HIS A 102 21.98 10.05 2.26
C HIS A 102 23.23 10.92 2.13
N GLY A 103 23.72 11.51 3.22
CA GLY A 103 24.75 12.53 3.18
C GLY A 103 24.32 13.75 2.35
N SER A 104 25.29 14.49 1.82
CA SER A 104 25.01 15.67 0.98
C SER A 104 24.54 15.24 -0.41
N LEU A 105 23.55 15.96 -0.95
CA LEU A 105 22.93 15.70 -2.25
C LEU A 105 23.01 16.92 -3.16
N ALA A 106 23.09 16.65 -4.46
CA ALA A 106 23.02 17.69 -5.48
C ALA A 106 21.61 17.79 -6.07
N PHE A 107 21.12 19.02 -6.20
CA PHE A 107 19.82 19.32 -6.83
C PHE A 107 19.96 20.39 -7.90
N SER A 108 19.05 20.42 -8.88
CA SER A 108 19.03 21.48 -9.89
C SER A 108 18.43 22.78 -9.34
N ALA A 109 18.55 23.87 -10.10
CA ALA A 109 17.94 25.17 -9.78
C ALA A 109 16.40 25.14 -9.58
N GLU A 110 15.72 24.08 -9.97
CA GLU A 110 14.28 23.89 -9.74
C GLU A 110 13.93 23.47 -8.31
N TYR A 111 14.95 23.20 -7.49
CA TYR A 111 14.81 22.76 -6.11
C TYR A 111 15.51 23.72 -5.15
N PRO A 112 14.82 24.76 -4.66
CA PRO A 112 15.31 25.61 -3.59
C PRO A 112 15.69 24.80 -2.35
N ILE A 113 16.78 25.20 -1.71
CA ILE A 113 17.37 24.54 -0.55
C ILE A 113 17.47 25.58 0.57
N TYR A 114 17.04 25.22 1.78
CA TYR A 114 17.05 26.07 2.95
C TYR A 114 17.72 25.37 4.12
N ASP A 115 18.69 26.03 4.72
CA ASP A 115 19.22 25.66 6.04
C ASP A 115 18.25 26.17 7.11
N VAL A 116 17.55 25.26 7.77
CA VAL A 116 16.61 25.61 8.85
C VAL A 116 17.27 25.62 10.22
N ARG A 117 18.51 25.10 10.33
CA ARG A 117 19.27 25.15 11.59
C ARG A 117 19.89 26.52 11.84
N SER A 118 20.04 27.32 10.79
CA SER A 118 20.48 28.71 10.89
C SER A 118 19.26 29.62 10.70
N PRO A 119 18.94 30.52 11.65
CA PRO A 119 19.77 31.02 12.76
C PRO A 119 19.61 30.27 14.11
N GLY A 120 19.03 29.08 14.14
CA GLY A 120 18.91 28.25 15.37
C GLY A 120 17.52 28.22 15.99
N GLN A 121 16.50 28.67 15.25
CA GLN A 121 15.11 28.75 15.71
C GLN A 121 14.25 27.54 15.32
N LEU A 122 14.72 26.70 14.38
CA LEU A 122 13.96 25.56 13.88
C LEU A 122 14.75 24.26 13.96
N LEU A 123 14.07 23.20 14.36
CA LEU A 123 14.55 21.83 14.21
C LEU A 123 14.17 21.31 12.82
N PRO A 124 15.09 20.66 12.07
CA PRO A 124 14.77 20.03 10.80
C PRO A 124 13.58 19.05 10.90
N GLU A 125 13.53 18.24 11.95
CA GLU A 125 12.48 17.24 12.18
C GLU A 125 11.12 17.90 12.41
N TYR A 126 11.09 19.02 13.13
CA TYR A 126 9.88 19.81 13.32
C TYR A 126 9.42 20.41 11.98
N MET A 127 10.34 20.97 11.19
CA MET A 127 10.01 21.52 9.88
C MET A 127 9.48 20.46 8.92
N ARG A 128 10.03 19.23 8.98
CA ARG A 128 9.49 18.07 8.24
C ARG A 128 8.01 17.84 8.59
N LEU A 129 7.67 17.85 9.87
CA LEU A 129 6.29 17.67 10.35
C LEU A 129 5.37 18.82 9.94
N LEU A 130 5.83 20.06 10.12
CA LEU A 130 5.09 21.27 9.77
C LEU A 130 4.69 21.27 8.29
N CYS A 131 5.62 20.89 7.41
CA CYS A 131 5.38 20.80 5.97
C CYS A 131 4.28 19.79 5.58
N ARG A 132 3.93 18.85 6.47
CA ARG A 132 2.87 17.86 6.25
C ARG A 132 1.49 18.34 6.72
N THR A 133 1.42 19.44 7.46
CA THR A 133 0.15 19.95 7.98
C THR A 133 -0.79 20.42 6.87
N GLU A 134 -2.09 20.31 7.09
CA GLU A 134 -3.10 20.79 6.13
C GLU A 134 -3.06 22.32 6.03
N VAL A 135 -2.75 23.02 7.13
CA VAL A 135 -2.57 24.49 7.13
C VAL A 135 -1.43 24.90 6.21
N PHE A 136 -0.22 24.34 6.38
CA PHE A 136 0.92 24.68 5.54
C PHE A 136 0.66 24.39 4.07
N ARG A 137 0.13 23.19 3.76
CA ARG A 137 -0.17 22.79 2.37
C ARG A 137 -1.18 23.73 1.72
N SER A 138 -2.20 24.15 2.48
CA SER A 138 -3.20 25.12 2.02
C SER A 138 -2.58 26.49 1.71
N GLN A 139 -1.65 26.97 2.54
CA GLN A 139 -0.96 28.24 2.32
C GLN A 139 0.01 28.19 1.13
N VAL A 140 0.75 27.10 0.97
CA VAL A 140 1.61 26.86 -0.21
C VAL A 140 0.77 26.83 -1.48
N GLU A 141 -0.40 26.19 -1.48
CA GLU A 141 -1.29 26.16 -2.65
C GLU A 141 -1.80 27.55 -3.02
N ALA A 142 -2.03 28.43 -2.04
CA ALA A 142 -2.45 29.81 -2.25
C ALA A 142 -1.34 30.70 -2.86
N LEU A 143 -0.07 30.32 -2.77
CA LEU A 143 1.05 31.06 -3.40
C LEU A 143 1.24 30.76 -4.88
N VAL A 144 0.50 29.81 -5.44
CA VAL A 144 0.71 29.34 -6.80
C VAL A 144 0.34 30.41 -7.82
N VAL A 145 1.34 30.90 -8.55
CA VAL A 145 1.17 31.84 -9.65
C VAL A 145 1.23 31.11 -11.01
N GLY A 146 0.42 31.53 -11.98
CA GLY A 146 0.48 31.08 -13.38
C GLY A 146 -0.72 30.25 -13.88
N HIS A 147 -0.84 30.14 -15.21
CA HIS A 147 -1.91 29.41 -15.90
C HIS A 147 -1.65 27.88 -15.94
N SER A 148 -2.64 27.07 -16.33
CA SER A 148 -2.58 25.60 -16.26
C SER A 148 -1.30 25.02 -16.87
N GLY A 149 -0.59 24.18 -16.11
CA GLY A 149 0.65 23.51 -16.54
C GLY A 149 1.96 24.19 -16.13
N ARG A 150 1.95 25.48 -15.76
CA ARG A 150 3.15 26.23 -15.32
C ARG A 150 3.04 26.80 -13.90
N LYS A 151 2.10 26.28 -13.12
CA LYS A 151 1.89 26.61 -11.70
C LYS A 151 3.19 26.35 -10.91
N ARG A 152 3.77 27.42 -10.36
CA ARG A 152 5.04 27.38 -9.64
C ARG A 152 5.00 28.27 -8.40
N VAL A 153 5.77 27.89 -7.38
CA VAL A 153 6.00 28.71 -6.19
C VAL A 153 7.37 29.35 -6.31
N ALA A 154 7.41 30.67 -6.43
CA ALA A 154 8.65 31.44 -6.40
C ALA A 154 9.24 31.35 -4.98
N PRO A 155 10.54 31.09 -4.83
CA PRO A 155 11.15 31.01 -3.51
C PRO A 155 10.97 32.28 -2.66
N GLU A 156 10.96 33.44 -3.30
CA GLU A 156 10.76 34.74 -2.65
C GLU A 156 9.35 34.84 -2.04
N LEU A 157 8.34 34.22 -2.67
CA LEU A 157 6.99 34.09 -2.09
C LEU A 157 6.93 33.01 -1.01
N PHE A 158 7.71 31.94 -1.14
CA PHE A 158 7.79 30.90 -0.12
C PHE A 158 8.40 31.47 1.18
N GLU A 159 9.43 32.30 1.07
CA GLU A 159 10.09 32.98 2.18
C GLU A 159 9.14 33.89 2.97
N THR A 160 8.07 34.42 2.35
CA THR A 160 7.06 35.24 3.04
C THR A 160 5.99 34.42 3.74
N LEU A 161 5.94 33.09 3.56
CA LEU A 161 4.98 32.26 4.30
C LEU A 161 5.28 32.38 5.79
N THR A 162 4.26 32.74 6.54
CA THR A 162 4.34 32.74 7.99
C THR A 162 4.09 31.34 8.50
N ILE A 163 4.96 30.83 9.37
CA ILE A 163 4.88 29.51 9.97
C ILE A 163 4.97 29.58 11.50
N PRO A 164 4.42 28.59 12.23
CA PRO A 164 4.64 28.47 13.66
C PRO A 164 6.11 28.12 13.95
N VAL A 165 6.70 28.88 14.86
CA VAL A 165 8.05 28.74 15.38
C VAL A 165 7.97 28.87 16.90
N PRO A 166 7.44 27.85 17.61
CA PRO A 166 7.51 27.82 19.06
C PRO A 166 8.96 27.61 19.51
N ASP A 167 9.22 27.67 20.82
CA ASP A 167 10.57 27.40 21.33
C ASP A 167 11.04 25.98 21.00
N LEU A 168 12.36 25.78 21.06
CA LEU A 168 12.97 24.49 20.70
C LEU A 168 12.45 23.34 21.58
N ALA A 169 12.14 23.60 22.85
CA ALA A 169 11.63 22.58 23.76
C ALA A 169 10.23 22.07 23.33
N GLU A 170 9.36 22.97 22.88
CA GLU A 170 8.07 22.59 22.30
C GLU A 170 8.24 21.84 20.97
N GLN A 171 9.15 22.28 20.11
CA GLN A 171 9.46 21.58 18.86
C GLN A 171 9.94 20.15 19.12
N GLU A 172 10.87 19.96 20.06
CA GLU A 172 11.35 18.64 20.51
C GLU A 172 10.22 17.78 21.05
N ARG A 173 9.29 18.35 21.82
CA ARG A 173 8.11 17.64 22.33
C ARG A 173 7.23 17.13 21.20
N ILE A 174 6.95 17.96 20.19
CA ILE A 174 6.15 17.57 19.02
C ILE A 174 6.83 16.44 18.24
N VAL A 175 8.14 16.55 18.00
CA VAL A 175 8.93 15.52 17.31
C VAL A 175 8.92 14.22 18.09
N ARG A 176 9.11 14.27 19.41
CA ARG A 176 9.07 13.09 20.29
C ARG A 176 7.71 12.41 20.27
N THR A 177 6.62 13.16 20.29
CA THR A 177 5.26 12.60 20.18
C THR A 177 5.07 11.82 18.88
N GLU A 178 5.59 12.32 17.75
CA GLU A 178 5.59 11.57 16.49
C GLU A 178 6.43 10.29 16.61
N GLN A 179 7.66 10.38 17.10
CA GLN A 179 8.57 9.24 17.23
C GLN A 179 7.97 8.12 18.11
N GLU A 180 7.38 8.47 19.26
CA GLU A 180 6.73 7.51 20.16
C GLU A 180 5.49 6.87 19.52
N ALA A 181 4.71 7.64 18.76
CA ALA A 181 3.57 7.09 18.03
C ALA A 181 3.99 6.18 16.88
N LEU A 182 5.00 6.56 16.09
CA LEU A 182 5.56 5.73 15.03
C LEU A 182 6.15 4.43 15.57
N LYS A 183 6.80 4.46 16.74
CA LYS A 183 7.28 3.25 17.42
C LYS A 183 6.11 2.32 17.76
N ARG A 184 5.04 2.83 18.37
CA ARG A 184 3.83 2.03 18.67
C ARG A 184 3.17 1.47 17.41
N ILE A 185 3.09 2.27 16.35
CA ILE A 185 2.55 1.82 15.05
C ILE A 185 3.43 0.69 14.48
N ALA A 186 4.75 0.81 14.54
CA ALA A 186 5.67 -0.23 14.07
C ALA A 186 5.53 -1.53 14.87
N GLU A 187 5.37 -1.45 16.20
CA GLU A 187 5.11 -2.60 17.07
C GLU A 187 3.79 -3.30 16.70
N LEU A 188 2.72 -2.54 16.48
CA LEU A 188 1.43 -3.08 16.03
C LEU A 188 1.52 -3.72 14.63
N GLN A 189 2.27 -3.11 13.71
CA GLN A 189 2.50 -3.66 12.37
C GLN A 189 3.31 -4.95 12.42
N SER A 190 4.30 -5.05 13.31
CA SER A 190 5.08 -6.27 13.52
C SER A 190 4.20 -7.39 14.09
N ALA A 191 3.38 -7.11 15.10
CA ALA A 191 2.43 -8.09 15.65
C ALA A 191 1.40 -8.54 14.60
N LEU A 192 0.95 -7.63 13.73
CA LEU A 192 0.05 -7.94 12.63
C LEU A 192 0.66 -8.95 11.63
N GLN A 193 1.99 -8.95 11.46
CA GLN A 193 2.68 -9.89 10.58
C GLN A 193 2.86 -11.28 11.22
N SER A 194 3.08 -11.35 12.54
CA SER A 194 3.33 -12.63 13.23
C SER A 194 2.07 -13.49 13.41
N VAL A 195 0.91 -12.88 13.64
CA VAL A 195 -0.35 -13.60 13.91
C VAL A 195 -0.73 -14.59 12.79
N PRO A 196 -0.74 -14.21 11.49
CA PRO A 196 -0.96 -15.18 10.42
C PRO A 196 0.09 -16.29 10.37
N GLU A 197 1.36 -16.00 10.66
CA GLU A 197 2.43 -16.99 10.61
C GLU A 197 2.27 -18.05 11.70
N GLU A 198 1.87 -17.65 12.90
CA GLU A 198 1.53 -18.56 14.01
C GLU A 198 0.34 -19.43 13.64
N GLY A 199 -0.75 -18.84 13.16
CA GLY A 199 -1.92 -19.60 12.70
C GLY A 199 -1.58 -20.58 11.58
N ILE A 200 -0.78 -20.16 10.59
CA ILE A 200 -0.32 -21.06 9.52
C ILE A 200 0.50 -22.23 10.08
N ARG A 201 1.40 -21.97 11.04
CA ARG A 201 2.19 -23.04 11.68
C ARG A 201 1.30 -24.04 12.41
N GLU A 202 0.31 -23.56 13.14
CA GLU A 202 -0.62 -24.43 13.88
C GLU A 202 -1.48 -25.28 12.94
N VAL A 203 -2.05 -24.69 11.88
CA VAL A 203 -2.78 -25.44 10.83
C VAL A 203 -1.88 -26.47 10.16
N THR A 204 -0.62 -26.12 9.87
CA THR A 204 0.37 -27.03 9.28
C THR A 204 0.63 -28.23 10.20
N GLN A 205 0.76 -27.99 11.50
CA GLN A 205 0.98 -29.03 12.51
C GLN A 205 -0.24 -29.92 12.70
N LEU A 206 -1.44 -29.35 12.79
CA LEU A 206 -2.70 -30.10 12.95
C LEU A 206 -2.97 -31.06 11.79
N LEU A 207 -2.53 -30.69 10.58
CA LEU A 207 -2.68 -31.50 9.39
C LEU A 207 -1.49 -32.44 9.12
N GLY A 208 -0.46 -32.42 9.98
CA GLY A 208 0.76 -33.22 9.78
C GLY A 208 1.49 -32.89 8.48
N LEU A 209 1.42 -31.63 8.03
CA LEU A 209 1.93 -31.28 6.71
C LEU A 209 3.44 -31.21 6.70
N SER A 210 4.03 -31.93 5.74
CA SER A 210 5.40 -31.69 5.31
C SER A 210 5.41 -31.50 3.80
N ALA A 211 5.92 -30.34 3.38
CA ALA A 211 6.32 -30.10 2.01
C ALA A 211 7.43 -29.07 2.00
N THR A 212 8.35 -29.19 1.06
CA THR A 212 9.47 -28.25 0.99
C THR A 212 9.04 -26.96 0.28
N ASP A 213 9.39 -25.81 0.84
CA ASP A 213 9.09 -24.49 0.27
C ASP A 213 9.78 -24.32 -1.09
N ALA A 214 9.00 -24.00 -2.12
CA ALA A 214 9.49 -23.76 -3.47
C ALA A 214 9.98 -22.31 -3.63
N ALA A 215 10.77 -21.82 -2.68
CA ALA A 215 11.31 -20.47 -2.69
C ALA A 215 12.23 -20.24 -3.90
N PRO A 216 12.26 -19.02 -4.48
CA PRO A 216 13.05 -18.73 -5.68
C PRO A 216 14.57 -18.93 -5.45
N ILE A 217 15.26 -19.58 -6.41
CA ILE A 217 16.74 -19.68 -6.38
C ILE A 217 17.36 -18.34 -6.78
N ARG A 218 18.41 -17.91 -6.06
CA ARG A 218 19.19 -16.69 -6.30
C ARG A 218 20.46 -16.90 -7.14
N PHE A 219 20.62 -18.08 -7.74
CA PHE A 219 21.83 -18.54 -8.42
C PHE A 219 21.44 -19.34 -9.68
N PRO A 220 22.31 -19.44 -10.69
CA PRO A 220 22.08 -20.28 -11.86
C PRO A 220 21.85 -21.75 -11.49
N PHE A 221 20.99 -22.45 -12.24
CA PHE A 221 20.72 -23.87 -12.09
C PHE A 221 20.57 -24.53 -13.47
N VAL A 222 20.78 -25.85 -13.54
CA VAL A 222 20.59 -26.66 -14.74
C VAL A 222 19.65 -27.81 -14.40
N VAL A 223 18.71 -28.10 -15.28
CA VAL A 223 17.80 -29.24 -15.16
C VAL A 223 17.64 -29.92 -16.51
N ASP A 224 17.56 -31.24 -16.50
CA ASP A 224 17.20 -32.01 -17.68
C ASP A 224 15.72 -31.77 -18.03
N SER A 225 15.42 -31.46 -19.28
CA SER A 225 14.05 -31.17 -19.72
C SER A 225 13.11 -32.36 -19.58
N GLY A 226 13.61 -33.60 -19.69
CA GLY A 226 12.83 -34.82 -19.48
C GLY A 226 12.43 -35.06 -18.02
N ARG A 227 13.07 -34.38 -17.06
CA ARG A 227 12.76 -34.47 -15.62
C ARG A 227 11.81 -33.36 -15.15
N MET A 228 11.50 -32.39 -16.00
CA MET A 228 10.62 -31.28 -15.66
C MET A 228 9.15 -31.69 -15.86
N GLY A 229 8.34 -31.56 -14.80
CA GLY A 229 6.88 -31.72 -14.89
C GLY A 229 6.17 -30.49 -15.48
N SER A 230 6.82 -29.33 -15.51
CA SER A 230 6.30 -28.11 -16.15
C SER A 230 7.44 -27.12 -16.45
N TRP A 231 7.21 -26.21 -17.40
CA TRP A 231 8.15 -25.14 -17.76
C TRP A 231 8.17 -23.95 -16.78
N SER A 232 7.81 -24.17 -15.52
CA SER A 232 7.91 -23.13 -14.50
C SER A 232 9.32 -23.05 -13.93
N VAL A 233 9.84 -21.84 -13.73
CA VAL A 233 11.15 -21.64 -13.11
C VAL A 233 11.19 -22.27 -11.71
N PRO A 234 10.21 -22.05 -10.80
CA PRO A 234 10.23 -22.70 -9.48
C PRO A 234 10.12 -24.23 -9.54
N GLY A 235 9.37 -24.79 -10.50
CA GLY A 235 9.28 -26.24 -10.69
C GLY A 235 10.60 -26.84 -11.18
N ALA A 236 11.23 -26.23 -12.19
CA ALA A 236 12.52 -26.63 -12.72
C ALA A 236 13.64 -26.60 -11.65
N VAL A 237 13.64 -25.52 -10.85
CA VAL A 237 14.47 -25.33 -9.65
C VAL A 237 14.34 -26.48 -8.66
N HIS A 238 13.10 -26.88 -8.39
CA HIS A 238 12.80 -27.89 -7.39
C HIS A 238 13.26 -29.26 -7.85
N THR A 239 12.99 -29.60 -9.11
CA THR A 239 13.52 -30.79 -9.79
C THR A 239 15.05 -30.81 -9.74
N ALA A 240 15.72 -29.69 -10.03
CA ALA A 240 17.18 -29.60 -10.00
C ALA A 240 17.77 -29.89 -8.60
N ARG A 241 17.06 -29.54 -7.53
CA ARG A 241 17.49 -29.80 -6.15
C ARG A 241 17.14 -31.21 -5.63
N GLY A 242 16.38 -32.00 -6.37
CA GLY A 242 15.93 -33.34 -5.91
C GLY A 242 15.00 -33.27 -4.70
N VAL A 243 14.34 -32.13 -4.48
CA VAL A 243 13.49 -31.92 -3.32
C VAL A 243 12.13 -32.60 -3.56
N PRO A 244 11.53 -33.30 -2.58
CA PRO A 244 10.19 -33.87 -2.74
C PRO A 244 9.15 -32.76 -2.95
N THR A 245 8.37 -32.85 -4.03
CA THR A 245 7.20 -31.97 -4.28
C THR A 245 5.91 -32.54 -3.71
N THR A 246 5.91 -33.83 -3.39
CA THR A 246 4.76 -34.57 -2.88
C THR A 246 4.37 -34.04 -1.52
N LEU A 247 3.11 -33.66 -1.38
CA LEU A 247 2.51 -33.33 -0.09
C LEU A 247 2.41 -34.60 0.76
N THR A 248 2.86 -34.54 2.01
CA THR A 248 2.53 -35.55 3.02
C THR A 248 1.60 -34.93 4.06
N SER A 249 0.71 -35.76 4.61
CA SER A 249 -0.25 -35.39 5.66
C SER A 249 -0.60 -36.64 6.46
N ASP A 250 -1.08 -36.44 7.69
CA ASP A 250 -1.66 -37.50 8.52
C ASP A 250 -3.04 -37.94 8.03
N TYR A 251 -3.61 -37.24 7.05
CA TYR A 251 -4.93 -37.48 6.47
C TYR A 251 -4.87 -37.93 5.01
N PRO A 252 -5.91 -38.60 4.49
CA PRO A 252 -6.04 -38.89 3.06
C PRO A 252 -5.95 -37.61 2.23
N ILE A 253 -5.30 -37.70 1.07
CA ILE A 253 -5.09 -36.57 0.17
C ILE A 253 -5.86 -36.80 -1.12
N LEU A 254 -6.76 -35.88 -1.47
CA LEU A 254 -7.54 -35.90 -2.71
C LEU A 254 -7.31 -34.61 -3.53
N PRO A 255 -7.43 -34.64 -4.86
CA PRO A 255 -7.36 -33.41 -5.65
C PRO A 255 -8.62 -32.57 -5.42
N LEU A 256 -8.47 -31.24 -5.37
CA LEU A 256 -9.58 -30.30 -5.17
C LEU A 256 -10.68 -30.47 -6.22
N GLY A 257 -10.34 -30.89 -7.44
CA GLY A 257 -11.31 -31.15 -8.51
C GLY A 257 -12.33 -32.24 -8.20
N ASP A 258 -12.02 -33.16 -7.28
CA ASP A 258 -12.94 -34.23 -6.85
C ASP A 258 -13.87 -33.76 -5.72
N LEU A 259 -13.52 -32.66 -5.05
CA LEU A 259 -14.20 -32.12 -3.87
C LEU A 259 -14.92 -30.78 -4.15
N ALA A 260 -14.72 -30.20 -5.34
CA ALA A 260 -15.22 -28.87 -5.65
C ALA A 260 -15.36 -28.62 -7.16
N THR A 261 -16.30 -27.74 -7.52
CA THR A 261 -16.41 -27.20 -8.88
C THR A 261 -15.59 -25.92 -9.00
N VAL A 262 -14.67 -25.90 -9.98
CA VAL A 262 -13.86 -24.71 -10.31
C VAL A 262 -14.35 -24.07 -11.62
N SER A 263 -14.66 -22.78 -11.59
CA SER A 263 -15.27 -22.07 -12.73
C SER A 263 -14.70 -20.67 -12.94
N TYR A 264 -14.64 -20.27 -14.21
CA TYR A 264 -14.28 -18.92 -14.63
C TYR A 264 -15.48 -17.98 -14.57
N GLY A 265 -15.21 -16.70 -14.36
CA GLY A 265 -16.22 -15.64 -14.37
C GLY A 265 -16.50 -15.06 -15.75
N LEU A 266 -17.31 -13.99 -15.76
CA LEU A 266 -17.71 -13.27 -16.96
C LEU A 266 -16.58 -12.38 -17.48
N GLN A 267 -16.28 -12.47 -18.76
CA GLN A 267 -15.32 -11.60 -19.44
C GLN A 267 -15.96 -10.25 -19.79
N LYS A 268 -15.29 -9.15 -19.43
CA LYS A 268 -15.71 -7.81 -19.83
C LYS A 268 -15.50 -7.58 -21.33
N SER A 269 -16.51 -7.02 -22.00
CA SER A 269 -16.48 -6.61 -23.40
C SER A 269 -17.25 -5.29 -23.60
N PRO A 270 -17.18 -4.65 -24.78
CA PRO A 270 -18.03 -3.50 -25.09
C PRO A 270 -19.54 -3.81 -25.05
N ALA A 271 -19.93 -5.06 -25.32
CA ALA A 271 -21.32 -5.49 -25.41
C ALA A 271 -22.02 -5.65 -24.05
N ASN A 272 -21.27 -5.82 -22.96
CA ASN A 272 -21.81 -6.03 -21.62
C ASN A 272 -21.49 -4.88 -20.65
N ARG A 273 -21.35 -3.66 -21.18
CA ARG A 273 -21.36 -2.44 -20.36
C ARG A 273 -22.67 -2.35 -19.58
N PRO A 274 -22.68 -1.70 -18.39
CA PRO A 274 -23.89 -1.59 -17.57
C PRO A 274 -25.12 -1.20 -18.40
N GLY A 275 -26.16 -2.03 -18.31
CA GLY A 275 -27.39 -1.92 -19.07
C GLY A 275 -28.61 -2.32 -18.21
N PRO A 276 -29.71 -2.76 -18.84
CA PRO A 276 -30.96 -3.08 -18.14
C PRO A 276 -30.83 -4.19 -17.09
N ASN A 277 -29.87 -5.10 -17.27
CA ASN A 277 -29.62 -6.25 -16.40
C ASN A 277 -28.29 -6.11 -15.65
N ALA A 278 -27.91 -4.87 -15.32
CA ALA A 278 -26.66 -4.58 -14.61
C ALA A 278 -26.59 -5.30 -13.25
N ARG A 279 -25.52 -6.05 -13.03
CA ARG A 279 -25.20 -6.74 -11.78
C ARG A 279 -23.89 -6.21 -11.20
N PRO A 280 -23.71 -6.20 -9.86
CA PRO A 280 -22.41 -5.93 -9.24
C PRO A 280 -21.34 -6.92 -9.74
N TYR A 281 -20.17 -6.41 -10.10
CA TYR A 281 -19.11 -7.15 -10.78
C TYR A 281 -17.81 -7.12 -9.98
N LEU A 282 -17.49 -8.27 -9.36
CA LEU A 282 -16.28 -8.47 -8.56
C LEU A 282 -15.06 -8.68 -9.46
N ARG A 283 -14.03 -7.86 -9.29
CA ARG A 283 -12.81 -7.84 -10.11
C ARG A 283 -11.60 -8.33 -9.31
N VAL A 284 -10.50 -8.59 -10.01
CA VAL A 284 -9.19 -8.91 -9.40
C VAL A 284 -8.78 -7.85 -8.34
N ALA A 285 -9.07 -6.57 -8.58
CA ALA A 285 -8.76 -5.49 -7.62
C ALA A 285 -9.54 -5.60 -6.29
N ASN A 286 -10.69 -6.28 -6.29
CA ASN A 286 -11.53 -6.44 -5.11
C ASN A 286 -11.11 -7.62 -4.25
N VAL A 287 -10.46 -8.65 -4.83
CA VAL A 287 -10.09 -9.88 -4.11
C VAL A 287 -8.69 -9.72 -3.52
N GLN A 288 -8.62 -9.62 -2.19
CA GLN A 288 -7.39 -9.46 -1.43
C GLN A 288 -7.07 -10.76 -0.66
N ASN A 289 -5.93 -10.81 0.05
CA ASN A 289 -5.55 -12.02 0.78
C ASN A 289 -6.45 -12.24 2.00
N GLY A 290 -7.44 -13.14 1.88
CA GLY A 290 -8.38 -13.49 2.94
C GLY A 290 -9.49 -12.45 3.20
N TYR A 291 -9.64 -11.42 2.36
CA TYR A 291 -10.73 -10.44 2.48
C TYR A 291 -11.06 -9.80 1.12
N PHE A 292 -12.16 -9.04 1.06
CA PHE A 292 -12.51 -8.24 -0.12
C PHE A 292 -12.40 -6.74 0.14
N ASP A 293 -11.77 -6.02 -0.77
CA ASP A 293 -11.90 -4.57 -0.86
C ASP A 293 -13.13 -4.23 -1.72
N LEU A 294 -14.22 -3.87 -1.04
CA LEU A 294 -15.50 -3.54 -1.65
C LEU A 294 -15.75 -2.02 -1.72
N THR A 295 -14.73 -1.20 -1.50
CA THR A 295 -14.86 0.28 -1.54
C THR A 295 -15.35 0.79 -2.90
N GLU A 296 -14.92 0.14 -3.98
CA GLU A 296 -15.38 0.40 -5.34
C GLU A 296 -15.81 -0.91 -6.03
N ILE A 297 -17.11 -1.02 -6.30
CA ILE A 297 -17.69 -2.12 -7.05
C ILE A 297 -18.29 -1.60 -8.36
N LYS A 298 -17.85 -2.20 -9.46
CA LYS A 298 -18.38 -1.89 -10.79
C LYS A 298 -19.62 -2.71 -11.08
N GLN A 299 -20.33 -2.31 -12.12
CA GLN A 299 -21.43 -3.09 -12.66
C GLN A 299 -21.07 -3.63 -14.04
N ILE A 300 -21.72 -4.72 -14.42
CA ILE A 300 -21.65 -5.33 -15.75
C ILE A 300 -23.05 -5.83 -16.12
N ASP A 301 -23.43 -5.71 -17.39
CA ASP A 301 -24.70 -6.28 -17.86
C ASP A 301 -24.55 -7.78 -18.06
N VAL A 302 -25.53 -8.56 -17.62
CA VAL A 302 -25.50 -10.01 -17.73
C VAL A 302 -26.83 -10.47 -18.31
N ALA A 303 -26.77 -11.26 -19.39
CA ALA A 303 -27.98 -11.82 -19.99
C ALA A 303 -28.69 -12.72 -18.95
N PRO A 304 -30.02 -12.59 -18.76
CA PRO A 304 -30.76 -13.30 -17.72
C PRO A 304 -30.49 -14.81 -17.67
N ASP A 305 -30.44 -15.45 -18.84
CA ASP A 305 -30.24 -16.91 -18.99
C ASP A 305 -28.83 -17.40 -18.58
N SER A 306 -27.88 -16.48 -18.38
CA SER A 306 -26.49 -16.78 -18.03
C SER A 306 -26.09 -16.33 -16.63
N VAL A 307 -26.98 -15.62 -15.91
CA VAL A 307 -26.65 -15.02 -14.60
C VAL A 307 -26.20 -16.09 -13.61
N GLU A 308 -26.90 -17.21 -13.55
CA GLU A 308 -26.62 -18.29 -12.60
C GLU A 308 -25.21 -18.85 -12.73
N MET A 309 -24.68 -18.92 -13.96
CA MET A 309 -23.32 -19.42 -14.22
C MET A 309 -22.25 -18.60 -13.48
N TYR A 310 -22.44 -17.29 -13.41
CA TYR A 310 -21.46 -16.33 -12.86
C TYR A 310 -21.80 -15.82 -11.47
N LEU A 311 -22.96 -16.20 -10.93
CA LEU A 311 -23.45 -15.71 -9.65
C LEU A 311 -22.61 -16.26 -8.49
N LEU A 312 -22.17 -15.37 -7.61
CA LEU A 312 -21.51 -15.71 -6.36
C LEU A 312 -22.53 -16.11 -5.30
N GLN A 313 -22.21 -17.16 -4.55
CA GLN A 313 -22.98 -17.70 -3.44
C GLN A 313 -22.13 -17.71 -2.18
N PRO A 314 -22.73 -17.50 -0.98
CA PRO A 314 -22.01 -17.67 0.27
C PRO A 314 -21.29 -19.04 0.33
N GLY A 315 -20.04 -19.05 0.77
CA GLY A 315 -19.17 -20.22 0.76
C GLY A 315 -18.34 -20.41 -0.51
N ASP A 316 -18.51 -19.57 -1.53
CA ASP A 316 -17.60 -19.58 -2.69
C ASP A 316 -16.21 -19.09 -2.28
N VAL A 317 -15.17 -19.89 -2.57
CA VAL A 317 -13.77 -19.48 -2.38
C VAL A 317 -13.25 -18.91 -3.70
N LEU A 318 -12.80 -17.66 -3.67
CA LEU A 318 -12.38 -16.91 -4.85
C LEU A 318 -10.86 -16.77 -4.91
N LEU A 319 -10.27 -17.09 -6.07
CA LEU A 319 -8.83 -16.98 -6.32
C LEU A 319 -8.55 -16.02 -7.47
N CYS A 320 -7.53 -15.17 -7.31
CA CYS A 320 -7.00 -14.39 -8.43
C CYS A 320 -6.13 -15.26 -9.35
N GLU A 321 -6.49 -15.31 -10.63
CA GLU A 321 -5.76 -16.05 -11.67
C GLU A 321 -4.34 -15.50 -11.88
N GLY A 322 -4.19 -14.17 -11.87
CA GLY A 322 -2.94 -13.46 -12.11
C GLY A 322 -2.55 -12.52 -10.99
N ASN A 323 -1.31 -12.61 -10.51
CA ASN A 323 -0.71 -11.68 -9.56
C ASN A 323 0.83 -11.74 -9.65
N SER A 324 1.57 -11.16 -8.70
CA SER A 324 2.99 -11.48 -8.57
C SER A 324 3.18 -12.95 -8.16
N ALA A 325 4.36 -13.51 -8.41
CA ALA A 325 4.63 -14.94 -8.16
C ALA A 325 4.36 -15.37 -6.70
N GLU A 326 4.55 -14.47 -5.74
CA GLU A 326 4.30 -14.74 -4.32
C GLU A 326 2.80 -14.76 -3.97
N LEU A 327 1.99 -14.04 -4.74
CA LEU A 327 0.61 -13.71 -4.41
C LEU A 327 -0.41 -14.40 -5.33
N VAL A 328 0.03 -15.14 -6.34
CA VAL A 328 -0.83 -15.90 -7.25
C VAL A 328 -1.65 -16.95 -6.48
N GLY A 329 -2.91 -17.16 -6.87
CA GLY A 329 -3.79 -18.14 -6.22
C GLY A 329 -4.19 -17.78 -4.78
N ARG A 330 -4.13 -16.50 -4.39
CA ARG A 330 -4.62 -16.04 -3.07
C ARG A 330 -6.13 -16.25 -2.95
N PRO A 331 -6.63 -16.91 -1.90
CA PRO A 331 -8.05 -17.12 -1.70
C PRO A 331 -8.69 -16.02 -0.85
N ALA A 332 -10.00 -15.82 -1.06
CA ALA A 332 -10.90 -15.14 -0.15
C ALA A 332 -12.26 -15.83 -0.16
N LEU A 333 -12.91 -15.96 1.00
CA LEU A 333 -14.20 -16.61 1.16
C LEU A 333 -15.34 -15.60 1.02
N TRP A 334 -16.20 -15.81 0.02
CA TRP A 334 -17.38 -14.99 -0.21
C TRP A 334 -18.48 -15.31 0.79
N ASP A 335 -19.02 -14.28 1.43
CA ASP A 335 -20.04 -14.39 2.50
C ASP A 335 -21.35 -13.70 2.09
N GLY A 336 -21.56 -13.50 0.78
CA GLY A 336 -22.78 -12.85 0.29
C GLY A 336 -22.85 -11.35 0.59
N GLN A 337 -21.69 -10.68 0.76
CA GLN A 337 -21.62 -9.26 1.12
C GLN A 337 -22.37 -8.34 0.13
N ILE A 338 -22.53 -8.77 -1.13
CA ILE A 338 -23.27 -8.04 -2.16
C ILE A 338 -24.26 -8.98 -2.85
N PRO A 339 -25.58 -8.76 -2.69
CA PRO A 339 -26.59 -9.56 -3.38
C PRO A 339 -26.48 -9.48 -4.90
N GLY A 340 -26.66 -10.62 -5.58
CA GLY A 340 -26.65 -10.67 -7.05
C GLY A 340 -25.27 -10.44 -7.69
N CYS A 341 -24.18 -10.51 -6.92
CA CYS A 341 -22.84 -10.23 -7.42
C CYS A 341 -22.33 -11.34 -8.33
N VAL A 342 -21.76 -10.96 -9.48
CA VAL A 342 -21.06 -11.84 -10.41
C VAL A 342 -19.57 -11.53 -10.42
N HIS A 343 -18.74 -12.46 -10.88
CA HIS A 343 -17.29 -12.30 -10.84
C HIS A 343 -16.65 -12.23 -12.23
N GLN A 344 -15.47 -11.60 -12.29
CA GLN A 344 -14.63 -11.48 -13.48
C GLN A 344 -14.01 -12.82 -13.89
N ASN A 345 -13.76 -13.01 -15.19
CA ASN A 345 -13.04 -14.17 -15.73
C ASN A 345 -11.71 -14.45 -15.01
N HIS A 346 -10.92 -13.44 -14.66
CA HIS A 346 -9.66 -13.59 -13.92
C HIS A 346 -9.80 -13.81 -12.39
N VAL A 347 -11.03 -13.99 -11.91
CA VAL A 347 -11.35 -14.42 -10.55
C VAL A 347 -11.97 -15.82 -10.67
N LEU A 348 -11.18 -16.84 -10.33
CA LEU A 348 -11.64 -18.23 -10.33
C LEU A 348 -12.51 -18.46 -9.10
N ARG A 349 -13.68 -19.07 -9.31
CA ARG A 349 -14.59 -19.48 -8.24
C ARG A 349 -14.44 -20.97 -7.98
N VAL A 350 -14.21 -21.33 -6.72
CA VAL A 350 -14.23 -22.69 -6.20
C VAL A 350 -15.46 -22.84 -5.31
N ARG A 351 -16.36 -23.74 -5.68
CA ARG A 351 -17.55 -24.10 -4.89
C ARG A 351 -17.39 -25.54 -4.41
N THR A 352 -17.22 -25.71 -3.11
CA THR A 352 -16.96 -27.01 -2.51
C THR A 352 -18.24 -27.84 -2.38
N ASP A 353 -18.09 -29.17 -2.41
CA ASP A 353 -19.09 -30.09 -1.91
C ASP A 353 -19.01 -30.10 -0.38
N ARG A 354 -19.97 -29.44 0.28
CA ARG A 354 -19.94 -29.19 1.73
C ARG A 354 -20.10 -30.45 2.56
N ASP A 355 -20.61 -31.53 1.98
CA ASP A 355 -20.73 -32.82 2.66
C ASP A 355 -19.35 -33.50 2.82
N GLN A 356 -18.33 -33.00 2.13
CA GLN A 356 -16.96 -33.52 2.17
C GLN A 356 -15.93 -32.46 2.56
N LEU A 357 -16.07 -31.24 2.05
CA LEU A 357 -15.08 -30.17 2.18
C LEU A 357 -15.73 -28.83 2.55
N LEU A 358 -15.45 -28.36 3.76
CA LEU A 358 -15.89 -27.05 4.21
C LEU A 358 -15.07 -25.93 3.54
N PRO A 359 -15.70 -24.89 3.00
CA PRO A 359 -15.00 -23.81 2.32
C PRO A 359 -14.13 -22.96 3.28
N GLU A 360 -14.51 -22.87 4.55
CA GLU A 360 -13.73 -22.22 5.61
C GLU A 360 -12.44 -22.98 5.90
N TYR A 361 -12.51 -24.31 5.94
CA TYR A 361 -11.32 -25.16 6.06
C TYR A 361 -10.42 -25.04 4.83
N LEU A 362 -11.00 -25.06 3.62
CA LEU A 362 -10.25 -24.86 2.38
C LEU A 362 -9.52 -23.51 2.40
N LEU A 363 -10.18 -22.44 2.86
CA LEU A 363 -9.58 -21.12 3.02
C LEU A 363 -8.35 -21.18 3.95
N ALA A 364 -8.45 -21.85 5.09
CA ALA A 364 -7.37 -22.01 6.06
C ALA A 364 -6.19 -22.82 5.49
N TYR A 365 -6.47 -23.99 4.91
CA TYR A 365 -5.46 -24.85 4.30
C TYR A 365 -4.68 -24.13 3.20
N MET A 366 -5.35 -23.34 2.37
CA MET A 366 -4.72 -22.61 1.27
C MET A 366 -3.73 -21.51 1.70
N GLN A 367 -3.66 -21.20 3.00
CA GLN A 367 -2.66 -20.27 3.57
C GLN A 367 -1.33 -20.96 3.88
N THR A 368 -1.35 -22.29 4.02
CA THR A 368 -0.18 -23.08 4.38
C THR A 368 0.90 -23.06 3.30
N VAL A 369 2.16 -23.17 3.73
CA VAL A 369 3.32 -23.19 2.81
C VAL A 369 3.19 -24.23 1.69
N PRO A 370 2.71 -25.48 1.95
CA PRO A 370 2.52 -26.46 0.88
C PRO A 370 1.50 -26.01 -0.18
N ALA A 371 0.33 -25.50 0.23
CA ALA A 371 -0.70 -25.04 -0.69
C ALA A 371 -0.24 -23.80 -1.49
N ARG A 372 0.44 -22.85 -0.84
CA ARG A 372 1.05 -21.69 -1.52
C ARG A 372 2.13 -22.11 -2.51
N SER A 373 2.94 -23.10 -2.14
CA SER A 373 4.01 -23.64 -2.99
C SER A 373 3.47 -24.35 -4.23
N HIS A 374 2.33 -25.02 -4.14
CA HIS A 374 1.64 -25.59 -5.32
C HIS A 374 1.41 -24.53 -6.39
N PHE A 375 0.76 -23.43 -6.03
CA PHE A 375 0.47 -22.35 -6.99
C PHE A 375 1.73 -21.67 -7.51
N ARG A 376 2.74 -21.42 -6.66
CA ARG A 376 4.04 -20.87 -7.09
C ARG A 376 4.73 -21.76 -8.13
N ARG A 377 4.71 -23.08 -7.93
CA ARG A 377 5.32 -24.05 -8.86
C ARG A 377 4.53 -24.18 -10.16
N ARG A 378 3.22 -24.01 -10.16
CA ARG A 378 2.40 -24.13 -11.37
C ARG A 378 2.32 -22.83 -12.16
N ALA A 379 2.56 -21.70 -11.50
CA ALA A 379 2.42 -20.40 -12.12
C ALA A 379 3.39 -20.19 -13.29
N LYS A 380 2.84 -19.75 -14.42
CA LYS A 380 3.60 -19.31 -15.58
C LYS A 380 3.94 -17.84 -15.41
N LYS A 381 5.22 -17.49 -15.41
CA LYS A 381 5.71 -16.15 -15.09
C LYS A 381 6.22 -15.42 -16.34
N THR A 382 5.76 -14.20 -16.52
CA THR A 382 6.36 -13.16 -17.38
C THR A 382 7.00 -12.09 -16.48
N THR A 383 7.46 -10.94 -17.01
CA THR A 383 8.26 -9.94 -16.28
C THR A 383 7.73 -9.63 -14.87
N ASN A 384 6.45 -9.22 -14.75
CA ASN A 384 5.83 -8.82 -13.47
C ASN A 384 4.52 -9.56 -13.15
N LEU A 385 4.13 -10.55 -13.96
CA LEU A 385 2.86 -11.25 -13.80
C LEU A 385 3.09 -12.77 -13.82
N ALA A 386 2.55 -13.44 -12.82
CA ALA A 386 2.47 -14.88 -12.69
C ALA A 386 1.00 -15.31 -12.74
N THR A 387 0.68 -16.31 -13.56
CA THR A 387 -0.70 -16.76 -13.78
C THR A 387 -0.85 -18.26 -13.54
N ILE A 388 -1.96 -18.66 -12.94
CA ILE A 388 -2.45 -20.04 -12.86
C ILE A 388 -3.70 -20.20 -13.74
N ASN A 389 -4.22 -21.41 -13.89
CA ASN A 389 -5.51 -21.66 -14.56
C ASN A 389 -6.40 -22.59 -13.72
N SER A 390 -7.62 -22.88 -14.19
CA SER A 390 -8.55 -23.76 -13.47
C SER A 390 -8.01 -25.17 -13.24
N THR A 391 -7.21 -25.71 -14.15
CA THR A 391 -6.60 -27.04 -14.00
C THR A 391 -5.60 -27.02 -12.85
N ASP A 392 -4.75 -25.99 -12.77
CA ASP A 392 -3.81 -25.83 -11.65
C ASP A 392 -4.55 -25.75 -10.31
N VAL A 393 -5.73 -25.13 -10.26
CA VAL A 393 -6.57 -25.08 -9.05
C VAL A 393 -7.17 -26.46 -8.74
N ARG A 394 -7.73 -27.17 -9.72
CA ARG A 394 -8.31 -28.51 -9.54
C ARG A 394 -7.28 -29.54 -9.08
N GLU A 395 -6.03 -29.40 -9.51
CA GLU A 395 -4.91 -30.28 -9.14
C GLU A 395 -4.34 -29.98 -7.73
N LEU A 396 -4.84 -28.95 -7.02
CA LEU A 396 -4.39 -28.71 -5.65
C LEU A 396 -4.71 -29.94 -4.78
N ALA A 397 -3.67 -30.54 -4.20
CA ALA A 397 -3.80 -31.64 -3.25
C ALA A 397 -4.40 -31.14 -1.93
N ILE A 398 -5.48 -31.77 -1.47
CA ILE A 398 -6.24 -31.42 -0.28
C ILE A 398 -6.13 -32.56 0.74
N PRO A 399 -5.47 -32.35 1.89
CA PRO A 399 -5.64 -33.20 3.07
C PRO A 399 -7.09 -33.15 3.51
N LEU A 400 -7.71 -34.31 3.71
CA LEU A 400 -9.14 -34.42 3.98
C LEU A 400 -9.39 -35.06 5.35
N PRO A 401 -9.31 -34.27 6.44
CA PRO A 401 -9.74 -34.72 7.75
C PRO A 401 -11.27 -34.81 7.83
N SER A 402 -11.78 -35.38 8.93
CA SER A 402 -13.22 -35.46 9.20
C SER A 402 -13.86 -34.06 9.26
N LEU A 403 -15.15 -33.91 8.92
CA LEU A 403 -15.83 -32.61 9.00
C LEU A 403 -15.66 -31.92 10.38
N PRO A 404 -15.78 -32.61 11.53
CA PRO A 404 -15.51 -31.99 12.83
C PRO A 404 -14.08 -31.46 13.01
N ASP A 405 -13.07 -32.08 12.39
CA ASP A 405 -11.70 -31.58 12.43
C ASP A 405 -11.48 -30.43 11.44
N GLN A 406 -12.18 -30.44 10.29
CA GLN A 406 -12.23 -29.30 9.39
C GLN A 406 -12.81 -28.06 10.08
N GLU A 407 -13.89 -28.21 10.84
CA GLU A 407 -14.50 -27.14 11.65
C GLU A 407 -13.51 -26.56 12.66
N LYS A 408 -12.79 -27.40 13.42
CA LYS A 408 -11.77 -26.91 14.37
C LYS A 408 -10.69 -26.06 13.70
N ILE A 409 -10.20 -26.50 12.53
CA ILE A 409 -9.18 -25.78 11.77
C ILE A 409 -9.75 -24.47 11.19
N ALA A 410 -10.99 -24.53 10.69
CA ALA A 410 -11.71 -23.35 10.20
C ALA A 410 -11.89 -22.30 11.32
N ASP A 411 -12.31 -22.72 12.51
CA ASP A 411 -12.52 -21.85 13.68
C ASP A 411 -11.22 -21.20 14.15
N LEU A 412 -10.12 -21.98 14.21
CA LEU A 412 -8.79 -21.46 14.49
C LEU A 412 -8.43 -20.35 13.51
N TRP A 413 -8.58 -20.61 12.21
CA TRP A 413 -8.23 -19.63 11.18
C TRP A 413 -9.15 -18.40 11.20
N ALA A 414 -10.44 -18.59 11.47
CA ALA A 414 -11.39 -17.50 11.65
C ALA A 414 -10.97 -16.58 12.81
N GLY A 415 -10.49 -17.16 13.93
CA GLY A 415 -9.89 -16.43 15.04
C GLY A 415 -8.67 -15.61 14.63
N VAL A 416 -7.76 -16.20 13.85
CA VAL A 416 -6.59 -15.50 13.28
C VAL A 416 -7.02 -14.34 12.38
N GLN A 417 -8.00 -14.55 11.49
CA GLN A 417 -8.52 -13.50 10.61
C GLN A 417 -9.16 -12.35 11.39
N ALA A 418 -9.89 -12.66 12.48
CA ALA A 418 -10.47 -11.65 13.35
C ALA A 418 -9.39 -10.78 14.01
N GLN A 419 -8.36 -11.40 14.59
CA GLN A 419 -7.24 -10.68 15.20
C GLN A 419 -6.52 -9.77 14.18
N VAL A 420 -6.27 -10.28 12.95
CA VAL A 420 -5.64 -9.52 11.87
C VAL A 420 -6.48 -8.30 11.47
N ARG A 421 -7.80 -8.47 11.36
CA ARG A 421 -8.73 -7.38 11.03
C ARG A 421 -8.72 -6.31 12.12
N ASP A 422 -8.84 -6.72 13.38
CA ASP A 422 -8.91 -5.80 14.52
C ASP A 422 -7.57 -5.06 14.71
N ALA A 423 -6.44 -5.74 14.51
CA ALA A 423 -5.11 -5.14 14.53
C ALA A 423 -4.91 -4.12 13.39
N ARG A 424 -5.36 -4.42 12.16
CA ARG A 424 -5.35 -3.46 11.03
C ARG A 424 -6.18 -2.22 11.34
N GLU A 425 -7.35 -2.39 11.94
CA GLU A 425 -8.20 -1.26 12.32
C GLU A 425 -7.52 -0.40 13.40
N LYS A 426 -6.86 -1.03 14.38
CA LYS A 426 -6.08 -0.33 15.41
C LYS A 426 -4.94 0.49 14.80
N VAL A 427 -4.15 -0.09 13.91
CA VAL A 427 -3.08 0.63 13.18
C VAL A 427 -3.65 1.85 12.44
N ARG A 428 -4.72 1.66 11.68
CA ARG A 428 -5.37 2.75 10.93
C ARG A 428 -5.88 3.87 11.85
N LYS A 429 -6.45 3.51 13.00
CA LYS A 429 -6.93 4.47 14.01
C LYS A 429 -5.78 5.27 14.62
N GLU A 430 -4.69 4.61 15.00
CA GLU A 430 -3.49 5.23 15.54
C GLU A 430 -2.83 6.19 14.53
N GLU A 431 -2.68 5.79 13.26
CA GLU A 431 -2.16 6.66 12.20
C GLU A 431 -3.03 7.92 12.00
N ALA A 432 -4.36 7.74 11.98
CA ALA A 432 -5.29 8.86 11.83
C ALA A 432 -5.33 9.77 13.08
N GLN A 433 -5.18 9.20 14.27
CA GLN A 433 -5.07 9.96 15.51
C GLN A 433 -3.76 10.74 15.56
N LEU A 434 -2.63 10.12 15.22
CA LEU A 434 -1.33 10.78 15.13
C LEU A 434 -1.38 11.97 14.17
N LYS A 435 -1.89 11.77 12.95
CA LYS A 435 -2.01 12.86 11.97
C LYS A 435 -2.81 14.04 12.53
N ARG A 436 -3.98 13.77 13.14
CA ARG A 436 -4.84 14.82 13.72
C ARG A 436 -4.20 15.50 14.93
N HIS A 437 -3.49 14.73 15.76
CA HIS A 437 -2.83 15.25 16.95
C HIS A 437 -1.67 16.18 16.57
N LEU A 438 -0.82 15.77 15.63
CA LEU A 438 0.27 16.61 15.11
C LEU A 438 -0.26 17.87 14.42
N GLU A 439 -1.32 17.76 13.61
CA GLU A 439 -1.97 18.92 12.99
C GLU A 439 -2.37 19.94 14.06
N LYS A 440 -3.02 19.49 15.14
CA LYS A 440 -3.47 20.34 16.24
C LYS A 440 -2.30 20.92 17.04
N MET A 441 -1.32 20.09 17.42
CA MET A 441 -0.14 20.54 18.15
C MET A 441 0.57 21.65 17.38
N ILE A 442 0.83 21.46 16.09
CA ILE A 442 1.55 22.44 15.26
C ILE A 442 0.68 23.68 15.02
N SER A 443 -0.59 23.50 14.63
CA SER A 443 -1.44 24.60 14.17
C SER A 443 -2.02 25.47 15.28
N ASP A 444 -2.37 24.87 16.42
CA ASP A 444 -3.16 25.54 17.47
C ASP A 444 -2.36 25.77 18.78
N GLY A 445 -1.15 25.23 18.89
CA GLY A 445 -0.28 25.42 20.05
C GLY A 445 -0.77 24.82 21.36
N SER A 446 -1.45 23.69 21.26
CA SER A 446 -1.96 22.98 22.43
C SER A 446 -0.96 21.96 22.99
N VAL A 447 -0.85 21.94 24.32
CA VAL A 447 -0.19 20.93 25.16
C VAL A 447 -0.82 19.56 24.94
#